data_AF-A0A8C0JKP5-F1
#
_entry.id   AF-A0A8C0JKP5-F1
#
_cell.length_a   1.000
_cell.length_b   1.000
_cell.length_c   1.000
_cell.angle_alpha   90.00
_cell.angle_beta   90.00
_cell.angle_gamma   90.00
#
_symmetry.space_group_name_H-M   'P 1'
#
loop_
_entity.id
_entity.type
_entity.pdbx_description
1 polymer ?
#
loop_
_entity_poly.entity_id
_entity_poly.type
_entity_poly.pdbx_seq_one_letter_code
_entity_poly.pdbx_strand_id
1 'polypeptide(L)'
;MSGIALSRLAQERKAWRKDHPFGFVAVPTKNPDGTMNLMNWECAIPGKKGTPWEGGLFKLRMLFKDDYPSSPPKWMGMQKDRGAEPRLSQPPFPPPLVLHL
;
A
#
# COMPACT_ATOMS: atom_id res chain seq x y z
N MET A 1 22.90 1.59 -9.24
CA MET A 1 22.59 2.87 -8.57
C MET A 1 21.19 2.75 -7.98
N SER A 2 21.05 2.37 -6.71
CA SER A 2 19.77 2.07 -6.03
C SER A 2 19.38 3.12 -4.97
N GLY A 3 19.87 4.36 -5.09
CA GLY A 3 19.62 5.42 -4.11
C GLY A 3 18.33 6.23 -4.34
N ILE A 4 17.87 6.33 -5.58
CA ILE A 4 16.74 7.21 -5.96
C ILE A 4 15.41 6.64 -5.45
N ALA A 5 15.17 5.34 -5.64
CA ALA A 5 13.99 4.64 -5.13
C ALA A 5 13.85 4.80 -3.60
N LEU A 6 14.93 4.53 -2.85
CA LEU A 6 14.93 4.66 -1.39
C LEU A 6 14.70 6.10 -0.94
N SER A 7 15.32 7.07 -1.61
CA SER A 7 15.13 8.49 -1.31
C SER A 7 13.68 8.92 -1.53
N ARG A 8 13.07 8.50 -2.65
CA ARG A 8 11.65 8.75 -2.93
C ARG A 8 10.77 8.11 -1.86
N LEU A 9 10.92 6.83 -1.58
CA LEU A 9 10.14 6.08 -0.59
C LEU A 9 10.24 6.69 0.83
N ALA A 10 11.41 7.22 1.19
CA ALA A 10 11.58 7.95 2.44
C ALA A 10 10.76 9.25 2.48
N GLN A 11 10.66 9.97 1.35
CA GLN A 11 9.80 11.15 1.22
C GLN A 11 8.32 10.77 1.31
N GLU A 12 7.89 9.72 0.63
CA GLU A 12 6.49 9.25 0.69
C GLU A 12 6.08 8.89 2.11
N ARG A 13 6.95 8.16 2.82
CA ARG A 13 6.72 7.81 4.23
C ARG A 13 6.61 9.05 5.12
N LYS A 14 7.39 10.09 4.81
CA LYS A 14 7.33 11.37 5.54
C LYS A 14 6.02 12.11 5.24
N ALA A 15 5.59 12.14 3.98
CA ALA A 15 4.33 12.74 3.57
C ALA A 15 3.14 11.99 4.19
N TRP A 16 3.11 10.67 4.10
CA TRP A 16 2.09 9.81 4.70
C TRP A 16 1.97 10.00 6.22
N ARG A 17 3.10 10.10 6.92
CA ARG A 17 3.09 10.38 8.37
C ARG A 17 2.59 11.78 8.70
N LYS A 18 2.73 12.74 7.78
CA LYS A 18 2.24 14.10 7.97
C LYS A 18 0.72 14.18 7.75
N ASP A 19 0.23 13.53 6.71
CA ASP A 19 -1.18 13.53 6.35
C ASP A 19 -1.53 12.23 5.62
N HIS A 20 -2.46 11.46 6.19
CA HIS A 20 -3.03 10.29 5.53
C HIS A 20 -4.51 10.16 5.89
N PRO A 21 -5.35 9.64 4.96
CA PRO A 21 -6.77 9.47 5.21
C PRO A 21 -7.04 8.54 6.40
N PHE A 22 -8.03 8.89 7.22
CA PHE A 22 -8.39 8.12 8.40
C PHE A 22 -8.70 6.66 8.06
N GLY A 23 -8.11 5.73 8.82
CA GLY A 23 -8.29 4.29 8.65
C GLY A 23 -7.40 3.64 7.60
N PHE A 24 -6.70 4.42 6.76
CA PHE A 24 -5.70 3.87 5.86
C PHE A 24 -4.38 3.65 6.59
N VAL A 25 -3.73 2.53 6.31
CA VAL A 25 -2.42 2.17 6.85
C VAL A 25 -1.48 1.93 5.68
N ALA A 26 -0.26 2.46 5.75
CA ALA A 26 0.82 2.16 4.83
C ALA A 26 2.14 2.23 5.60
N VAL A 27 2.76 1.07 5.83
CA VAL A 27 3.97 0.96 6.64
C VAL A 27 5.00 0.05 5.97
N PRO A 28 6.29 0.43 5.94
CA PRO A 28 7.33 -0.47 5.46
C PRO A 28 7.49 -1.67 6.39
N THR A 29 7.68 -2.83 5.80
CA THR A 29 7.91 -4.11 6.47
C THR A 29 9.29 -4.11 7.14
N LYS A 30 9.42 -4.91 8.20
CA LYS A 30 10.72 -5.19 8.81
C LYS A 30 11.25 -6.51 8.25
N ASN A 31 12.50 -6.50 7.82
CA ASN A 31 13.21 -7.73 7.50
C ASN A 31 13.46 -8.54 8.79
N PRO A 32 13.64 -9.86 8.67
CA PRO A 32 14.03 -10.71 9.79
C PRO A 32 15.29 -10.22 10.51
N ASP A 33 16.18 -9.54 9.78
CA ASP A 33 17.42 -8.97 10.28
C ASP A 33 17.23 -7.70 11.13
N GLY A 34 15.99 -7.29 11.40
CA GLY A 34 15.64 -6.08 12.16
C GLY A 34 15.74 -4.78 11.35
N THR A 35 16.26 -4.83 10.13
CA THR A 35 16.31 -3.68 9.21
C THR A 35 14.94 -3.38 8.62
N MET A 36 14.63 -2.10 8.37
CA MET A 36 13.40 -1.72 7.68
C MET A 36 13.57 -1.86 6.17
N ASN A 37 12.66 -2.61 5.55
CA ASN A 37 12.64 -2.76 4.11
C ASN A 37 11.72 -1.71 3.49
N LEU A 38 12.31 -0.59 3.07
CA LEU A 38 11.56 0.46 2.37
C LEU A 38 11.04 -0.01 1.01
N MET A 39 11.57 -1.09 0.43
CA MET A 39 11.07 -1.62 -0.84
C MET A 39 9.78 -2.44 -0.68
N ASN A 40 9.32 -2.66 0.54
CA ASN A 40 8.22 -3.57 0.79
C ASN A 40 7.30 -3.03 1.88
N TRP A 41 6.06 -2.71 1.51
CA TRP A 41 5.11 -2.03 2.37
C TRP A 41 3.88 -2.90 2.61
N GLU A 42 3.43 -2.92 3.85
CA GLU A 42 2.12 -3.42 4.23
C GLU A 42 1.15 -2.25 4.29
N CYS A 43 0.10 -2.36 3.48
CA CYS A 43 -0.96 -1.38 3.45
C CYS A 43 -2.28 -2.02 3.89
N ALA A 44 -3.11 -1.27 4.60
CA ALA A 44 -4.46 -1.68 4.96
C ALA A 44 -5.43 -0.57 4.53
N ILE A 45 -6.47 -0.97 3.81
CA ILE A 45 -7.42 -0.05 3.22
C ILE A 45 -8.80 -0.32 3.80
N PRO A 46 -9.44 0.68 4.42
CA PRO A 46 -10.80 0.55 4.88
C PRO A 46 -11.74 0.62 3.68
N GLY A 47 -12.75 -0.23 3.67
CA GLY A 47 -13.80 -0.19 2.66
C GLY A 47 -14.64 1.07 2.79
N LYS A 48 -14.91 1.71 1.66
CA LYS A 48 -15.68 2.95 1.60
C LYS A 48 -17.16 2.68 1.93
N LYS A 49 -17.77 3.58 2.72
CA LYS A 49 -19.21 3.56 2.98
C LYS A 49 -20.02 3.67 1.69
N GLY A 50 -21.12 2.93 1.59
CA GLY A 50 -21.96 2.86 0.40
C GLY A 50 -21.40 1.99 -0.73
N THR A 51 -20.39 1.15 -0.44
CA THR A 51 -19.87 0.14 -1.38
C THR A 51 -19.99 -1.25 -0.76
N PRO A 52 -19.99 -2.35 -1.53
CA PRO A 52 -20.00 -3.72 -0.98
C PRO A 52 -18.75 -4.06 -0.16
N TRP A 53 -17.79 -3.14 -0.08
CA TRP A 53 -16.58 -3.24 0.70
C TRP A 53 -16.72 -2.61 2.09
N GLU A 54 -17.80 -1.86 2.34
CA GLU A 54 -18.07 -1.19 3.62
C GLU A 54 -17.89 -2.14 4.81
N GLY A 55 -17.22 -1.66 5.86
CA GLY A 55 -16.90 -2.47 7.04
C GLY A 55 -15.75 -3.47 6.85
N GLY A 56 -15.25 -3.65 5.63
CA GLY A 56 -14.06 -4.47 5.35
C GLY A 56 -12.75 -3.72 5.56
N LEU A 57 -11.71 -4.44 5.98
CA LEU A 57 -10.32 -3.97 5.97
C LEU A 57 -9.51 -4.85 5.01
N PHE A 58 -8.97 -4.25 3.96
CA PHE A 58 -8.24 -4.92 2.89
C PHE A 58 -6.75 -4.73 3.11
N LYS A 59 -6.08 -5.79 3.54
CA LYS A 59 -4.62 -5.79 3.72
C LYS A 59 -3.96 -6.21 2.42
N LEU A 60 -2.91 -5.50 2.03
CA LEU A 60 -2.18 -5.76 0.80
C LEU A 60 -0.69 -5.44 0.98
N ARG A 61 0.13 -6.08 0.16
CA ARG A 61 1.58 -5.85 0.17
C ARG A 61 2.00 -5.11 -1.09
N MET A 62 2.67 -3.98 -0.97
CA MET A 62 3.27 -3.25 -2.10
C MET A 62 4.77 -3.54 -2.15
N LEU A 63 5.23 -3.95 -3.33
CA LEU A 63 6.63 -4.24 -3.63
C LEU A 63 7.16 -3.21 -4.62
N PHE A 64 8.12 -2.42 -4.16
CA PHE A 64 8.87 -1.48 -4.98
C PHE A 64 10.12 -2.16 -5.52
N LYS A 65 10.49 -1.80 -6.75
CA LYS A 65 11.75 -2.22 -7.38
C LYS A 65 12.76 -1.08 -7.30
N ASP A 66 14.03 -1.39 -7.53
CA ASP A 66 15.11 -0.38 -7.61
C ASP A 66 14.90 0.66 -8.72
N ASP A 67 14.09 0.33 -9.72
CA ASP A 67 13.73 1.22 -10.84
C ASP A 67 12.54 2.15 -10.51
N TYR A 68 12.12 2.22 -9.24
CA TYR A 68 11.16 3.21 -8.79
C TYR A 68 11.79 4.61 -8.78
N PRO A 69 11.12 5.68 -9.26
CA PRO A 69 9.71 5.77 -9.67
C PRO A 69 9.41 5.50 -11.15
N SER A 70 10.40 5.15 -11.97
CA SER A 70 10.23 4.88 -13.41
C SER A 70 9.28 3.71 -13.69
N SER A 71 9.36 2.67 -12.86
CA SER A 71 8.48 1.51 -12.89
C SER A 71 7.45 1.55 -11.75
N PRO A 72 6.16 1.23 -11.99
CA PRO A 72 5.15 1.22 -10.95
C PRO A 72 5.39 0.10 -9.91
N PRO A 73 4.95 0.28 -8.66
CA PRO A 73 5.03 -0.76 -7.65
C PRO A 73 4.14 -1.95 -7.99
N LYS A 74 4.61 -3.14 -7.63
CA LYS A 74 3.82 -4.37 -7.74
C LYS A 74 3.05 -4.62 -6.46
N TRP A 75 1.72 -4.66 -6.56
CA TRP A 75 0.84 -5.21 -5.53
C TRP A 75 0.93 -6.75 -5.48
N MET A 76 1.17 -7.30 -4.30
CA MET A 76 1.24 -8.74 -4.05
C MET A 76 0.16 -9.11 -3.02
N GLY A 77 -0.96 -9.62 -3.53
CA GLY A 77 -2.04 -10.17 -2.74
C GLY A 77 -2.92 -9.13 -2.03
N MET A 78 -4.22 -9.39 -2.02
CA MET A 78 -5.17 -8.73 -1.11
C MET A 78 -5.72 -9.79 -0.16
N GLN A 79 -5.35 -9.72 1.12
CA GLN A 79 -5.94 -10.53 2.17
C GLN A 79 -7.11 -9.74 2.76
N LYS A 80 -8.33 -10.22 2.50
CA LYS A 80 -9.54 -9.68 3.13
C LYS A 80 -9.68 -10.29 4.53
N ASP A 81 -9.71 -9.46 5.58
CA ASP A 81 -10.05 -9.93 6.93
C ASP A 81 -11.50 -10.46 6.90
N ARG A 82 -11.70 -11.70 7.34
CA ARG A 82 -12.93 -12.50 7.12
C ARG A 82 -14.18 -11.76 7.64
N GLY A 83 -15.09 -11.38 6.73
CA GLY A 83 -16.36 -10.75 7.10
C GLY A 83 -17.27 -10.27 5.95
N ALA A 84 -16.77 -10.18 4.72
CA ALA A 84 -17.61 -9.90 3.55
C ALA A 84 -17.21 -10.77 2.37
N GLU A 85 -18.16 -11.42 1.71
CA GLU A 85 -17.93 -12.09 0.42
C GLU A 85 -17.65 -11.05 -0.67
N PRO A 86 -16.56 -11.13 -1.45
CA PRO A 86 -16.41 -10.31 -2.64
C PRO A 86 -16.66 -11.17 -3.88
N ARG A 87 -17.87 -11.12 -4.45
CA ARG A 87 -18.07 -11.40 -5.89
C ARG A 87 -17.53 -10.23 -6.71
N LEU A 88 -16.24 -9.94 -6.67
CA LEU A 88 -15.68 -8.77 -7.35
C LEU A 88 -14.42 -9.14 -8.14
N SER A 89 -14.59 -9.16 -9.47
CA SER A 89 -13.54 -9.22 -10.49
C SER A 89 -12.76 -7.89 -10.63
N GLN A 90 -12.97 -6.94 -9.72
CA GLN A 90 -12.37 -5.61 -9.77
C GLN A 90 -11.72 -5.26 -8.41
N PRO A 91 -10.51 -4.69 -8.41
CA PRO A 91 -9.85 -4.28 -7.19
C PRO A 91 -10.60 -3.11 -6.52
N PRO A 92 -10.55 -2.97 -5.19
CA PRO A 92 -11.25 -1.92 -4.44
C PRO A 92 -10.65 -0.51 -4.64
N PHE A 93 -9.66 -0.35 -5.52
CA PHE A 93 -8.97 0.91 -5.76
C PHE A 93 -9.57 1.68 -6.95
N PRO A 94 -9.76 3.00 -6.84
CA PRO A 94 -9.79 3.85 -8.02
C PRO A 94 -8.37 3.94 -8.62
N PRO A 95 -8.22 3.92 -9.96
CA PRO A 95 -6.94 3.81 -10.65
C PRO A 95 -5.89 4.93 -10.47
N PRO A 96 -6.12 6.13 -9.87
CA PRO A 96 -5.05 7.13 -9.77
C PRO A 96 -4.27 7.14 -8.45
N LEU A 97 -4.61 6.31 -7.44
CA LEU A 97 -3.90 6.35 -6.14
C LEU A 97 -2.47 5.78 -6.16
N VAL A 98 -1.96 5.39 -7.33
CA VAL A 98 -0.58 4.88 -7.50
C VAL A 98 0.42 6.01 -7.80
N LEU A 99 -0.02 7.26 -8.02
CA LEU A 99 0.86 8.31 -8.56
C LEU A 99 1.06 9.58 -7.71
N HIS A 100 0.52 9.67 -6.49
CA HIS A 100 0.72 10.83 -5.61
C HIS A 100 1.25 10.48 -4.22
N LEU A 101 2.05 9.41 -4.14
CA LEU A 101 3.03 9.23 -3.08
C LEU A 101 4.41 9.58 -3.63
#